data_AF-A0A6B8KJN8-F1
#
_entry.id   AF-A0A6B8KJN8-F1
#
_cell.length_a   1.000
_cell.length_b   1.000
_cell.length_c   1.000
_cell.angle_alpha   90.00
_cell.angle_beta   90.00
_cell.angle_gamma   90.00
#
_symmetry.space_group_name_H-M   'P 1'
#
loop_
_entity.id
_entity.type
_entity.pdbx_description
1 polymer ?
#
loop_
_entity_poly.entity_id
_entity_poly.type
_entity_poly.pdbx_seq_one_letter_code
_entity_poly.pdbx_strand_id
1 'polypeptide(L)' 'MLVTNGGQLIRCPVSGIRIAGRGAQGVIVFNTADDERVVSVEHVGEAEESGGAGEEPGA' A
#
# COMPACT_ATOMS: atom_id res chain seq x y z
N MET A 1 1.20 -0.24 -4.77
CA MET A 1 -0.11 0.42 -4.60
C MET A 1 -1.21 -0.50 -5.08
N LEU A 2 -2.35 -0.49 -4.39
CA LEU A 2 -3.58 -1.16 -4.80
C LEU A 2 -4.65 -0.10 -5.07
N VAL A 3 -5.51 -0.34 -6.06
CA VAL A 3 -6.60 0.57 -6.46
C VAL A 3 -7.91 -0.20 -6.45
N THR A 4 -8.94 0.37 -5.84
CA THR A 4 -10.30 -0.21 -5.81
C THR A 4 -11.22 0.41 -6.86
N ASN A 5 -12.35 -0.25 -7.16
CA ASN A 5 -13.42 0.31 -7.99
C ASN A 5 -14.11 1.53 -7.35
N GLY A 6 -13.97 1.73 -6.04
CA GLY A 6 -14.42 2.92 -5.32
C GLY A 6 -13.49 4.12 -5.45
N GLY A 7 -12.33 3.96 -6.09
CA GLY A 7 -11.32 5.00 -6.24
C GLY A 7 -10.36 5.12 -5.05
N GLN A 8 -10.35 4.16 -4.13
CA GLN A 8 -9.42 4.15 -3.01
C GLN A 8 -8.02 3.74 -3.48
N LEU A 9 -7.01 4.52 -3.06
CA LEU A 9 -5.60 4.26 -3.30
C LEU A 9 -4.94 3.78 -2.01
N ILE A 10 -4.41 2.56 -2.03
CA ILE A 10 -3.84 1.91 -0.85
C ILE A 10 -2.34 1.71 -1.06
N ARG A 11 -1.52 2.37 -0.24
CA ARG A 11 -0.08 2.11 -0.13
C ARG A 11 0.16 1.07 0.94
N CYS A 12 0.85 0.00 0.56
CA CYS A 12 1.25 -1.06 1.47
C CYS A 12 2.73 -1.39 1.21
N PRO A 13 3.61 -1.27 2.21
CA PRO A 13 5.00 -1.67 2.08
C PRO A 13 5.09 -3.19 1.93
N VAL A 14 5.88 -3.65 0.95
CA VAL A 14 6.04 -5.08 0.67
C VAL A 14 6.71 -5.83 1.83
N SER A 15 7.53 -5.14 2.62
CA SER A 15 8.23 -5.70 3.79
C SER A 15 7.27 -6.15 4.90
N GLY A 16 6.06 -5.60 4.96
CA GLY A 16 5.03 -5.97 5.95
C GLY A 16 4.19 -7.19 5.55
N ILE A 17 4.34 -7.71 4.33
CA ILE A 17 3.50 -8.79 3.81
C ILE A 17 4.16 -10.14 4.11
N ARG A 18 3.39 -11.05 4.74
CA ARG A 18 3.86 -12.40 5.05
C ARG A 18 4.26 -13.17 3.78
N ILE A 19 5.44 -13.78 3.82
CA ILE A 19 5.89 -14.71 2.78
C ILE A 19 5.05 -16.00 2.84
N ALA A 20 4.41 -16.32 1.72
CA ALA A 20 3.60 -17.53 1.56
C ALA A 20 4.01 -18.27 0.28
N GLY A 21 4.00 -19.61 0.33
CA GLY A 21 4.30 -20.45 -0.83
C GLY A 21 3.17 -20.47 -1.86
N ARG A 22 3.46 -20.87 -3.10
CA ARG A 22 2.50 -20.83 -4.23
C ARG A 22 1.21 -21.63 -4.00
N GLY A 23 1.26 -22.69 -3.20
CA GLY A 23 0.08 -23.51 -2.86
C GLY A 23 -0.73 -23.01 -1.67
N ALA A 24 -0.34 -21.91 -1.04
CA ALA A 24 -1.05 -21.35 0.11
C ALA A 24 -2.20 -20.43 -0.33
N GLN A 25 -3.20 -20.26 0.54
CA GLN A 25 -4.32 -19.34 0.32
C GLN A 25 -3.89 -17.86 0.28
N GLY A 26 -2.73 -17.53 0.84
CA GLY A 26 -2.26 -16.16 0.99
C GLY A 26 -2.67 -15.53 2.32
N VAL A 27 -2.51 -14.21 2.42
CA VAL A 27 -2.87 -13.40 3.59
C VAL A 27 -3.70 -12.20 3.19
N ILE A 28 -4.48 -11.68 4.12
CA ILE A 28 -5.23 -10.43 3.93
C ILE A 28 -4.25 -9.26 4.10
N VAL A 29 -4.09 -8.46 3.05
CA VAL A 29 -3.29 -7.21 3.10
C VAL A 29 -4.14 -6.05 3.60
N PHE A 30 -5.41 -5.99 3.21
CA PHE A 30 -6.41 -5.03 3.70
C PHE A 30 -7.83 -5.60 3.50
N ASN A 31 -8.81 -5.08 4.25
CA ASN A 31 -10.22 -5.42 4.07
C ASN A 31 -10.89 -4.38 3.15
N THR A 32 -11.58 -4.84 2.12
CA THR A 32 -12.48 -4.00 1.32
C THR A 32 -13.85 -3.90 2.00
N ALA A 33 -14.63 -2.86 1.70
CA ALA A 33 -16.06 -2.87 1.98
C ALA A 33 -16.77 -3.97 1.17
N ASP A 34 -17.99 -4.35 1.57
CA ASP A 34 -18.73 -5.48 1.00
C ASP A 34 -18.93 -5.40 -0.53
N ASP A 35 -19.15 -4.19 -1.07
CA ASP A 35 -19.34 -3.94 -2.51
C ASP A 35 -18.09 -3.40 -3.23
N GLU A 36 -16.95 -3.38 -2.54
CA GLU A 36 -15.69 -2.85 -3.04
C GLU A 36 -14.71 -3.97 -3.36
N ARG A 37 -13.97 -3.80 -4.47
CA ARG A 37 -12.97 -4.77 -4.93
C ARG A 37 -11.74 -4.08 -5.49
N VAL A 38 -10.58 -4.72 -5.31
CA VAL A 38 -9.34 -4.30 -5.97
C VAL A 38 -9.48 -4.52 -7.46
N VAL A 39 -9.23 -3.48 -8.25
CA VAL A 39 -9.29 -3.51 -9.72
C VAL A 39 -7.93 -3.35 -10.36
N SER A 40 -6.94 -2.80 -9.66
CA SER A 40 -5.57 -2.67 -10.17
C SER A 40 -4.54 -2.78 -9.06
N VAL A 41 -3.37 -3.31 -9.41
CA VAL A 41 -2.19 -3.40 -8.54
C VAL A 41 -0.99 -2.95 -9.34
N GLU A 42 -0.19 -2.06 -8.74
CA GLU A 42 1.03 -1.55 -9.35
C GLU A 42 2.16 -1.54 -8.34
N HIS A 43 3.34 -1.98 -8.75
CA HIS A 43 4.55 -1.84 -7.94
C HIS A 43 5.07 -0.42 -8.11
N VAL A 44 5.01 0.35 -7.03
CA VAL A 44 5.61 1.68 -6.98
C VAL A 44 6.93 1.51 -6.26
N GLY A 45 8.03 1.91 -6.90
CA GLY A 45 9.33 1.93 -6.25
C GLY A 45 9.30 2.79 -4.99
N GLU A 46 10.19 2.52 -4.04
CA GLU A 46 10.31 3.32 -2.84
C GLU A 46 10.61 4.77 -3.23
N ALA A 47 9.59 5.62 -3.16
CA ALA A 47 9.81 7.03 -2.90
C ALA A 47 10.20 7.10 -1.44
N GLU A 48 11.44 7.53 -1.18
CA GLU A 48 11.92 7.96 0.14
C GLU A 48 10.75 8.60 0.88
N GLU A 49 10.37 8.03 2.02
CA GLU A 49 9.40 8.64 2.92
C GLU A 49 10.04 9.93 3.46
N SER A 50 10.03 10.99 2.65
CA SER A 50 10.33 12.33 3.11
C SER A 50 9.14 12.76 3.94
N GLY A 51 9.22 12.44 5.24
CA GLY A 51 8.41 13.05 6.28
C GLY A 51 8.65 14.55 6.25
N GLY A 52 7.83 15.27 5.49
CA GLY A 52 7.85 16.72 5.44
C GLY A 52 7.36 17.30 6.77
N ALA A 53 8.30 17.74 7.61
CA ALA A 53 8.05 18.73 8.65
C ALA A 53 9.19 19.77 8.65
N GLY A 54 8.97 20.87 7.93
CA GLY A 54 9.45 22.22 8.28
C GLY A 54 10.90 22.58 7.94
N GLU A 55 11.06 23.33 6.86
CA GLU A 55 12.20 24.22 6.58
C GLU A 55 12.18 25.45 7.52
N GLU A 56 13.26 25.61 8.31
CA GLU A 56 13.97 26.85 8.78
C GLU A 56 13.20 27.88 9.68
N PRO A 57 13.84 28.78 10.48
CA PRO A 57 15.24 29.27 10.40
C PRO A 57 15.99 29.48 11.75
N GLY A 58 17.30 29.79 11.70
CA GLY A 58 17.86 30.82 12.59
C GLY A 58 19.32 30.67 13.10
N ALA A 59 20.14 31.62 12.61
CA ALA A 59 21.40 32.17 13.14
C ALA A 59 22.71 31.42 12.90
#